data_AF-A0A1Q9JHM4-F1
#
_entry.id   AF-A0A1Q9JHM4-F1
#
_cell.length_a   1.000
_cell.length_b   1.000
_cell.length_c   1.000
_cell.angle_alpha   90.00
_cell.angle_beta   90.00
_cell.angle_gamma   90.00
#
_symmetry.space_group_name_H-M   'P 1'
#
loop_
_entity.id
_entity.type
_entity.pdbx_description
1 polymer ?
#
loop_
_entity_poly.entity_id
_entity_poly.type
_entity_poly.pdbx_seq_one_letter_code
_entity_poly.pdbx_strand_id
1 'polypeptide(L)'
;MQSVRITKRAVWQTGRMAQRTARIMRELIRNAKAMIEAISAGGIICLVIVLVCILFGAAFYFFGDESSANHTLVNPEVEDYFAVISKYAGQYGIGEYTELVKAVMMQESGGRGADPMQASESGYNKMYPHSPNSIKDPAYSVQCGVQALAASLKEAKCKNPMDMKRIRLALQGYNYGNGIARDGGYTVKNASDFSDMQAKKHGWKSYGDKPYPAHVLRYYPYGNYNYGIGNGKIVSVAAQQIGNKGGKKFWSWYGFHSRVEWCACFVSWYSVQCGYIKAGIMPKSAGVGGMISFYKNKHQWQTRSYKPSAGDVIFFDWGGDGSPDHVGLVEKCDGRTVYTIEGNSSDTCRRRSYPVGGRQIYGYGIPKYDWAIICPIYMVLVKNATKYWVCMVYYHC
;
A
#
# COMPACT_ATOMS: atom_id res chain seq x y z
N MET A 1 19.65 -37.48 -52.82
CA MET A 1 19.99 -37.97 -51.46
C MET A 1 19.62 -37.00 -50.31
N GLN A 2 19.64 -35.67 -50.51
CA GLN A 2 19.27 -34.70 -49.47
C GLN A 2 17.76 -34.69 -49.13
N SER A 3 16.88 -34.79 -50.11
CA SER A 3 15.42 -34.80 -49.91
C SER A 3 14.95 -35.93 -48.97
N VAL A 4 15.43 -37.16 -49.20
CA VAL A 4 15.11 -38.35 -48.38
C VAL A 4 15.58 -38.19 -46.92
N ARG A 5 16.70 -37.48 -46.67
CA ARG A 5 17.20 -37.21 -45.31
C ARG A 5 16.36 -36.17 -44.57
N ILE A 6 15.82 -35.18 -45.28
CA ILE A 6 14.91 -34.16 -44.73
C ILE A 6 13.58 -34.81 -44.35
N THR A 7 13.00 -35.65 -45.22
CA THR A 7 11.75 -36.38 -44.95
C THR A 7 11.88 -37.31 -43.74
N LYS A 8 12.99 -38.07 -43.62
CA LYS A 8 13.22 -38.96 -42.47
C LYS A 8 13.33 -38.20 -41.13
N ARG A 9 13.95 -37.01 -41.12
CA ARG A 9 14.04 -36.16 -39.92
C ARG A 9 12.69 -35.59 -39.52
N ALA A 10 11.89 -35.15 -40.50
CA ALA A 10 10.54 -34.63 -40.25
C ALA A 10 9.61 -35.71 -39.64
N VAL A 11 9.64 -36.94 -40.19
CA VAL A 11 8.87 -38.11 -39.68
C VAL A 11 9.31 -38.51 -38.27
N TRP A 12 10.61 -38.47 -37.98
CA TRP A 12 11.13 -38.79 -36.66
C TRP A 12 10.80 -37.71 -35.61
N GLN A 13 10.81 -36.44 -35.99
CA GLN A 13 10.37 -35.33 -35.13
C GLN A 13 8.87 -35.39 -34.84
N THR A 14 8.04 -35.73 -35.82
CA THR A 14 6.59 -35.94 -35.62
C THR A 14 6.31 -37.15 -34.73
N GLY A 15 7.04 -38.26 -34.88
CA GLY A 15 6.92 -39.42 -33.99
C GLY A 15 7.26 -39.10 -32.53
N ARG A 16 8.33 -38.33 -32.28
CA ARG A 16 8.67 -37.85 -30.93
C ARG A 16 7.63 -36.87 -30.37
N MET A 17 7.04 -36.04 -31.21
CA MET A 17 5.97 -35.12 -30.83
C MET A 17 4.73 -35.90 -30.42
N ALA A 18 4.31 -36.88 -31.21
CA ALA A 18 3.18 -37.76 -30.88
C ALA A 18 3.39 -38.55 -29.57
N GLN A 19 4.61 -39.06 -29.32
CA GLN A 19 4.93 -39.74 -28.06
C GLN A 19 4.91 -38.79 -26.85
N ARG A 20 5.34 -37.54 -27.02
CA ARG A 20 5.24 -36.50 -25.98
C ARG A 20 3.78 -36.16 -25.71
N THR A 21 2.97 -35.95 -26.75
CA THR A 21 1.52 -35.71 -26.63
C THR A 21 0.81 -36.88 -25.96
N ALA A 22 1.17 -38.13 -26.27
CA ALA A 22 0.61 -39.32 -25.63
C ALA A 22 1.03 -39.50 -24.17
N ARG A 23 2.20 -38.99 -23.75
CA ARG A 23 2.58 -38.94 -22.33
C ARG A 23 1.79 -37.87 -21.58
N ILE A 24 1.68 -36.67 -22.15
CA ILE A 24 0.90 -35.57 -21.59
C ILE A 24 -0.58 -35.98 -21.44
N MET A 25 -1.17 -36.63 -22.44
CA MET A 25 -2.55 -37.15 -22.33
C MET A 25 -2.69 -38.21 -21.24
N ARG A 26 -1.71 -39.10 -21.07
CA ARG A 26 -1.74 -40.10 -20.00
C ARG A 26 -1.61 -39.47 -18.61
N GLU A 27 -0.87 -38.38 -18.47
CA GLU A 27 -0.78 -37.61 -17.23
C GLU A 27 -2.08 -36.84 -16.95
N LEU A 28 -2.68 -36.21 -17.97
CA LEU A 28 -3.98 -35.53 -17.85
C LEU A 28 -5.09 -36.50 -17.42
N ILE A 29 -5.14 -37.71 -18.01
CA ILE A 29 -6.12 -38.74 -17.63
C ILE A 29 -5.89 -39.21 -16.19
N ARG A 30 -4.63 -39.35 -15.77
CA ARG A 30 -4.28 -39.77 -14.40
C ARG A 30 -4.66 -38.70 -13.37
N ASN A 31 -4.40 -37.44 -13.68
CA ASN A 31 -4.79 -36.30 -12.84
C ASN A 31 -6.31 -36.13 -12.77
N ALA A 32 -7.02 -36.34 -13.89
CA ALA A 32 -8.48 -36.32 -13.93
C ALA A 32 -9.08 -37.45 -13.07
N LYS A 33 -8.53 -38.67 -13.14
CA LYS A 33 -8.96 -39.78 -12.28
C LYS A 33 -8.69 -39.51 -10.80
N ALA A 34 -7.51 -39.01 -10.45
CA ALA A 34 -7.18 -38.65 -9.08
C ALA A 34 -8.09 -37.54 -8.54
N MET A 35 -8.50 -36.59 -9.38
CA MET A 35 -9.46 -35.55 -9.02
C MET A 35 -10.87 -36.11 -8.80
N ILE A 36 -11.33 -37.02 -9.65
CA ILE A 36 -12.63 -37.69 -9.49
C ILE A 36 -12.65 -38.56 -8.22
N GLU A 37 -11.55 -39.28 -7.93
CA GLU A 37 -11.40 -40.06 -6.70
C GLU A 37 -11.31 -39.18 -5.45
N ALA A 38 -10.64 -38.02 -5.52
CA ALA A 38 -10.63 -37.05 -4.43
C ALA A 38 -12.02 -36.43 -4.18
N ILE A 39 -12.79 -36.18 -5.23
CA ILE A 39 -14.17 -35.67 -5.15
C ILE A 39 -15.10 -36.73 -4.55
N SER A 40 -14.95 -38.00 -4.94
CA SER A 40 -15.77 -39.10 -4.39
C SER A 40 -15.38 -39.47 -2.96
N ALA A 41 -14.11 -39.37 -2.58
CA ALA A 41 -13.63 -39.58 -1.21
C ALA A 41 -13.97 -38.41 -0.27
N GLY A 42 -14.03 -37.17 -0.79
CA GLY A 42 -14.36 -35.97 -0.01
C GLY A 42 -15.86 -35.77 0.24
N GLY A 43 -16.74 -36.52 -0.45
CA GLY A 43 -18.19 -36.46 -0.24
C GLY A 43 -18.75 -35.03 -0.26
N ILE A 44 -19.67 -34.74 0.67
CA ILE A 44 -20.33 -33.43 0.82
C ILE A 44 -19.32 -32.28 0.99
N ILE A 45 -18.13 -32.54 1.52
CA ILE A 45 -17.10 -31.52 1.77
C ILE A 45 -16.55 -30.97 0.45
N CYS A 46 -16.31 -31.81 -0.56
CA CYS A 46 -15.88 -31.35 -1.88
C CYS A 46 -16.97 -30.56 -2.61
N LEU A 47 -18.24 -30.97 -2.47
CA LEU A 47 -19.37 -30.23 -3.03
C LEU A 47 -19.56 -28.86 -2.37
N VAL A 48 -19.38 -28.78 -1.05
CA VAL A 48 -19.41 -27.50 -0.32
C VAL A 48 -18.25 -26.62 -0.73
N ILE A 49 -17.04 -27.15 -0.91
CA ILE A 49 -15.88 -26.36 -1.39
C ILE A 49 -16.12 -25.84 -2.81
N VAL A 50 -16.64 -26.67 -3.72
CA VAL A 50 -16.96 -26.24 -5.08
C VAL A 50 -18.10 -25.20 -5.08
N LEU A 51 -19.13 -25.39 -4.26
CA LEU A 51 -20.22 -24.42 -4.09
C LEU A 51 -19.70 -23.10 -3.51
N VAL A 52 -18.80 -23.15 -2.53
CA VAL A 52 -18.12 -21.99 -1.96
C VAL A 52 -17.24 -21.32 -3.02
N CYS A 53 -16.49 -22.06 -3.84
CA CYS A 53 -15.71 -21.49 -4.94
C CYS A 53 -16.58 -20.86 -6.02
N ILE A 54 -17.76 -21.42 -6.32
CA ILE A 54 -18.72 -20.86 -7.27
C ILE A 54 -19.40 -19.62 -6.68
N LEU A 55 -19.77 -19.64 -5.41
CA LEU A 55 -20.37 -18.50 -4.71
C LEU A 55 -19.34 -17.38 -4.51
N PHE A 56 -18.07 -17.69 -4.22
CA PHE A 56 -16.98 -16.72 -4.20
C PHE A 56 -16.63 -16.23 -5.60
N GLY A 57 -16.59 -17.09 -6.61
CA GLY A 57 -16.36 -16.69 -8.01
C GLY A 57 -17.49 -15.80 -8.55
N ALA A 58 -18.74 -16.11 -8.20
CA ALA A 58 -19.90 -15.29 -8.51
C ALA A 58 -19.89 -13.99 -7.68
N ALA A 59 -19.46 -14.02 -6.42
CA ALA A 59 -19.23 -12.80 -5.64
C ALA A 59 -18.12 -11.93 -6.26
N PHE A 60 -17.05 -12.51 -6.79
CA PHE A 60 -16.04 -11.77 -7.56
C PHE A 60 -16.53 -11.29 -8.93
N TYR A 61 -17.63 -11.81 -9.46
CA TYR A 61 -18.24 -11.37 -10.72
C TYR A 61 -19.34 -10.32 -10.49
N PHE A 62 -20.13 -10.45 -9.42
CA PHE A 62 -21.19 -9.51 -9.04
C PHE A 62 -20.70 -8.36 -8.14
N PHE A 63 -19.61 -8.56 -7.39
CA PHE A 63 -18.86 -7.53 -6.66
C PHE A 63 -17.50 -7.21 -7.33
N GLY A 64 -17.26 -7.79 -8.50
CA GLY A 64 -16.13 -7.48 -9.39
C GLY A 64 -16.38 -6.25 -10.21
N ASP A 65 -15.88 -5.14 -9.68
CA ASP A 65 -15.49 -3.91 -10.38
C ASP A 65 -16.58 -2.90 -10.76
N GLU A 66 -16.78 -1.94 -9.85
CA GLU A 66 -16.67 -0.52 -10.17
C GLU A 66 -15.89 0.20 -9.05
N SER A 67 -14.70 -0.30 -8.74
CA SER A 67 -13.83 0.35 -7.76
C SER A 67 -12.38 0.21 -8.19
N SER A 68 -12.05 0.98 -9.23
CA SER A 68 -10.70 1.43 -9.56
C SER A 68 -10.07 2.11 -8.35
N ALA A 69 -9.51 1.29 -7.47
CA ALA A 69 -8.89 1.70 -6.22
C ALA A 69 -7.49 2.25 -6.50
N ASN A 70 -7.38 3.47 -7.05
CA ASN A 70 -6.28 4.45 -6.95
C ASN A 70 -4.80 3.94 -6.84
N HIS A 71 -4.44 2.77 -7.33
CA HIS A 71 -3.07 2.33 -7.53
C HIS A 71 -2.85 2.19 -9.03
N THR A 72 -1.67 2.58 -9.50
CA THR A 72 -1.34 2.43 -10.91
C THR A 72 -1.06 0.96 -11.15
N LEU A 73 -1.79 0.32 -12.06
CA LEU A 73 -1.47 -1.04 -12.47
C LEU A 73 -0.04 -1.07 -13.03
N VAL A 74 0.67 -2.17 -12.80
CA VAL A 74 1.95 -2.38 -13.48
C VAL A 74 1.70 -2.52 -14.99
N ASN A 75 2.71 -2.19 -15.79
CA ASN A 75 2.60 -2.29 -17.25
C ASN A 75 2.63 -3.77 -17.71
N PRO A 76 2.23 -4.07 -18.96
CA PRO A 76 2.30 -5.43 -19.50
C PRO A 76 3.72 -6.03 -19.47
N GLU A 77 4.76 -5.20 -19.66
CA GLU A 77 6.15 -5.64 -19.64
C GLU A 77 6.54 -6.26 -18.29
N VAL A 78 6.05 -5.73 -17.17
CA VAL A 78 6.23 -6.31 -15.83
C VAL A 78 5.34 -7.53 -15.63
N GLU A 79 4.12 -7.54 -16.17
CA GLU A 79 3.22 -8.70 -16.08
C GLU A 79 3.78 -9.94 -16.79
N ASP A 80 4.54 -9.77 -17.88
CA ASP A 80 5.21 -10.88 -18.57
C ASP A 80 6.21 -11.64 -17.67
N TYR A 81 6.71 -11.00 -16.60
CA TYR A 81 7.56 -11.63 -15.61
C TYR A 81 6.80 -12.39 -14.51
N PHE A 82 5.46 -12.39 -14.50
CA PHE A 82 4.65 -13.02 -13.43
C PHE A 82 5.09 -14.44 -13.10
N ALA A 83 5.32 -15.29 -14.11
CA ALA A 83 5.70 -16.68 -13.90
C ALA A 83 7.07 -16.83 -13.21
N VAL A 84 8.07 -16.06 -13.63
CA VAL A 84 9.43 -16.12 -13.06
C VAL A 84 9.51 -15.43 -11.70
N ILE A 85 8.78 -14.32 -11.51
CA ILE A 85 8.60 -13.68 -10.20
C ILE A 85 7.96 -14.67 -9.23
N SER A 86 6.82 -15.28 -9.59
CA SER A 86 6.08 -16.20 -8.72
C SER A 86 6.93 -17.42 -8.34
N LYS A 87 7.70 -17.97 -9.28
CA LYS A 87 8.65 -19.07 -9.03
C LYS A 87 9.64 -18.70 -7.93
N TYR A 88 10.35 -17.59 -8.08
CA TYR A 88 11.38 -17.20 -7.11
C TYR A 88 10.78 -16.67 -5.81
N ALA A 89 9.63 -15.99 -5.85
CA ALA A 89 8.93 -15.55 -4.65
C ALA A 89 8.52 -16.76 -3.80
N GLY A 90 8.00 -17.84 -4.42
CA GLY A 90 7.76 -19.11 -3.76
C GLY A 90 9.04 -19.73 -3.20
N GLN A 91 10.11 -19.80 -4.00
CA GLN A 91 11.40 -20.36 -3.58
C GLN A 91 12.01 -19.66 -2.36
N TYR A 92 11.86 -18.34 -2.24
CA TYR A 92 12.38 -17.56 -1.13
C TYR A 92 11.35 -17.30 -0.01
N GLY A 93 10.21 -17.98 -0.04
CA GLY A 93 9.21 -17.95 1.03
C GLY A 93 8.43 -16.62 1.13
N ILE A 94 8.38 -15.85 0.04
CA ILE A 94 7.65 -14.57 -0.04
C ILE A 94 6.57 -14.60 -1.13
N GLY A 95 5.98 -15.78 -1.41
CA GLY A 95 4.97 -15.95 -2.46
C GLY A 95 3.76 -15.02 -2.31
N GLU A 96 3.36 -14.73 -1.07
CA GLU A 96 2.28 -13.77 -0.75
C GLU A 96 2.63 -12.30 -1.09
N TYR A 97 3.91 -11.99 -1.33
CA TYR A 97 4.42 -10.67 -1.73
C TYR A 97 4.66 -10.55 -3.25
N THR A 98 4.15 -11.48 -4.08
CA THR A 98 4.34 -11.47 -5.54
C THR A 98 4.00 -10.11 -6.18
N GLU A 99 2.89 -9.49 -5.77
CA GLU A 99 2.48 -8.17 -6.27
C GLU A 99 3.40 -7.04 -5.78
N LEU A 100 4.07 -7.20 -4.63
CA LEU A 100 5.08 -6.24 -4.16
C LEU A 100 6.35 -6.35 -5.00
N VAL A 101 6.74 -7.56 -5.41
CA VAL A 101 7.89 -7.77 -6.31
C VAL A 101 7.64 -7.09 -7.65
N LYS A 102 6.44 -7.24 -8.23
CA LYS A 102 6.06 -6.54 -9.47
C LYS A 102 6.15 -5.03 -9.31
N ALA A 103 5.66 -4.49 -8.19
CA ALA A 103 5.74 -3.06 -7.89
C ALA A 103 7.19 -2.57 -7.77
N VAL A 104 8.09 -3.37 -7.20
CA VAL A 104 9.54 -3.10 -7.17
C VAL A 104 10.10 -3.09 -8.59
N MET A 105 9.86 -4.13 -9.39
CA MET A 105 10.30 -4.19 -10.80
C MET A 105 9.81 -2.99 -11.61
N MET A 106 8.55 -2.60 -11.40
CA MET A 106 7.94 -1.46 -12.06
C MET A 106 8.68 -0.15 -11.74
N GLN A 107 9.11 0.01 -10.49
CA GLN A 107 9.90 1.16 -10.06
C GLN A 107 11.35 1.11 -10.57
N GLU A 108 11.97 -0.06 -10.60
CA GLU A 108 13.38 -0.23 -10.97
C GLU A 108 13.63 0.02 -12.46
N SER A 109 12.84 -0.63 -13.32
CA SER A 109 13.02 -0.49 -14.76
C SER A 109 11.73 -0.44 -15.56
N GLY A 110 10.58 -0.75 -14.94
CA GLY A 110 9.34 -0.99 -15.68
C GLY A 110 9.36 -2.30 -16.46
N GLY A 111 10.17 -3.29 -16.03
CA GLY A 111 10.35 -4.57 -16.73
C GLY A 111 11.32 -4.53 -17.91
N ARG A 112 11.93 -3.37 -18.17
CA ARG A 112 12.82 -3.15 -19.32
C ARG A 112 14.26 -3.59 -19.04
N GLY A 113 14.97 -3.91 -20.11
CA GLY A 113 16.40 -4.23 -20.10
C GLY A 113 16.71 -5.64 -19.62
N ALA A 114 18.01 -5.95 -19.55
CA ALA A 114 18.49 -7.27 -19.12
C ALA A 114 18.60 -7.43 -17.59
N ASP A 115 18.47 -6.32 -16.86
CA ASP A 115 18.47 -6.27 -15.40
C ASP A 115 17.19 -5.60 -14.86
N PRO A 116 16.01 -6.23 -15.07
CA PRO A 116 14.71 -5.62 -14.74
C PRO A 116 14.49 -5.32 -13.26
N MET A 117 15.19 -5.99 -12.35
CA MET A 117 15.15 -5.71 -10.91
C MET A 117 16.28 -4.78 -10.44
N GLN A 118 17.11 -4.27 -11.35
CA GLN A 118 18.35 -3.53 -11.05
C GLN A 118 19.20 -4.21 -9.98
N ALA A 119 19.35 -5.54 -10.10
CA ALA A 119 19.97 -6.39 -9.09
C ALA A 119 21.48 -6.56 -9.31
N SER A 120 22.09 -5.90 -10.30
CA SER A 120 23.52 -6.03 -10.60
C SER A 120 24.43 -5.71 -9.41
N GLU A 121 24.07 -4.70 -8.61
CA GLU A 121 24.82 -4.27 -7.42
C GLU A 121 24.43 -5.03 -6.14
N SER A 122 23.48 -5.97 -6.24
CA SER A 122 23.02 -6.78 -5.11
C SER A 122 24.11 -7.74 -4.63
N GLY A 123 24.24 -7.90 -3.31
CA GLY A 123 25.11 -8.94 -2.72
C GLY A 123 24.73 -10.37 -3.10
N TYR A 124 23.51 -10.58 -3.65
CA TYR A 124 23.05 -11.86 -4.18
C TYR A 124 23.46 -12.12 -5.63
N ASN A 125 23.99 -11.12 -6.34
CA ASN A 125 24.59 -11.33 -7.65
C ASN A 125 25.97 -12.01 -7.50
N LYS A 126 26.09 -13.26 -7.94
CA LYS A 126 27.33 -14.07 -7.95
C LYS A 126 27.91 -14.31 -9.35
N MET A 127 27.21 -13.92 -10.42
CA MET A 127 27.56 -14.27 -11.79
C MET A 127 28.08 -13.10 -12.63
N TYR A 128 27.65 -11.87 -12.33
CA TYR A 128 28.02 -10.68 -13.12
C TYR A 128 28.77 -9.65 -12.25
N PRO A 129 29.53 -8.73 -12.86
CA PRO A 129 30.19 -7.64 -12.13
C PRO A 129 29.23 -6.82 -11.29
N HIS A 130 29.66 -6.24 -10.17
CA HIS A 130 28.82 -5.38 -9.33
C HIS A 130 28.84 -3.94 -9.85
N SER A 131 28.45 -3.76 -11.10
CA SER A 131 28.31 -2.45 -11.75
C SER A 131 26.89 -2.30 -12.32
N PRO A 132 26.35 -1.08 -12.44
CA PRO A 132 24.99 -0.87 -12.92
C PRO A 132 24.73 -1.56 -14.28
N ASN A 133 23.61 -2.28 -14.39
CA ASN A 133 23.17 -2.98 -15.61
C ASN A 133 24.16 -4.02 -16.17
N SER A 134 24.97 -4.64 -15.30
CA SER A 134 25.93 -5.68 -15.69
C SER A 134 25.26 -7.04 -15.98
N ILE A 135 24.17 -7.37 -15.28
CA ILE A 135 23.41 -8.61 -15.49
C ILE A 135 22.85 -8.62 -16.92
N LYS A 136 23.06 -9.74 -17.63
CA LYS A 136 22.60 -9.95 -19.01
C LYS A 136 21.49 -11.00 -19.14
N ASP A 137 21.09 -11.61 -18.03
CA ASP A 137 20.00 -12.57 -17.93
C ASP A 137 18.86 -12.00 -17.08
N PRO A 138 17.72 -11.64 -17.70
CA PRO A 138 16.57 -11.11 -16.98
C PRO A 138 16.03 -12.05 -15.90
N ALA A 139 16.00 -13.36 -16.14
CA ALA A 139 15.48 -14.32 -15.16
C ALA A 139 16.39 -14.40 -13.93
N TYR A 140 17.70 -14.26 -14.14
CA TYR A 140 18.67 -14.18 -13.05
C TYR A 140 18.60 -12.85 -12.29
N SER A 141 18.38 -11.73 -12.99
CA SER A 141 18.06 -10.45 -12.33
C SER A 141 16.84 -10.57 -11.42
N VAL A 142 15.76 -11.21 -11.90
CA VAL A 142 14.57 -11.49 -11.08
C VAL A 142 14.92 -12.35 -9.86
N GLN A 143 15.71 -13.41 -10.04
CA GLN A 143 16.14 -14.25 -8.93
C GLN A 143 16.88 -13.44 -7.85
N CYS A 144 17.90 -12.67 -8.24
CA CYS A 144 18.70 -11.85 -7.32
C CYS A 144 17.86 -10.77 -6.64
N GLY A 145 16.99 -10.08 -7.39
CA GLY A 145 16.10 -9.05 -6.86
C GLY A 145 15.09 -9.61 -5.87
N VAL A 146 14.42 -10.73 -6.20
CA VAL A 146 13.47 -11.37 -5.28
C VAL A 146 14.17 -11.85 -4.01
N GLN A 147 15.37 -12.42 -4.11
CA GLN A 147 16.15 -12.82 -2.95
C GLN A 147 16.55 -11.63 -2.07
N ALA A 148 16.95 -10.51 -2.68
CA ALA A 148 17.26 -9.28 -1.96
C ALA A 148 16.03 -8.73 -1.24
N LEU A 149 14.88 -8.66 -1.90
CA LEU A 149 13.64 -8.21 -1.28
C LEU A 149 13.20 -9.14 -0.14
N ALA A 150 13.31 -10.45 -0.31
CA ALA A 150 13.01 -11.43 0.74
C ALA A 150 13.89 -11.22 1.98
N ALA A 151 15.18 -10.94 1.79
CA ALA A 151 16.09 -10.61 2.87
C ALA A 151 15.67 -9.33 3.59
N SER A 152 15.32 -8.27 2.85
CA SER A 152 14.84 -7.02 3.42
C SER A 152 13.53 -7.17 4.19
N LEU A 153 12.57 -7.96 3.68
CA LEU A 153 11.31 -8.26 4.36
C LEU A 153 11.55 -9.01 5.68
N LYS A 154 12.49 -9.97 5.68
CA LYS A 154 12.88 -10.73 6.87
C LYS A 154 13.57 -9.84 7.90
N GLU A 155 14.51 -8.99 7.48
CA GLU A 155 15.21 -8.06 8.37
C GLU A 155 14.26 -7.03 8.98
N ALA A 156 13.32 -6.51 8.19
CA ALA A 156 12.27 -5.62 8.66
C ALA A 156 11.24 -6.32 9.56
N LYS A 157 11.25 -7.65 9.63
CA LYS A 157 10.31 -8.52 10.38
C LYS A 157 8.86 -8.40 9.88
N CYS A 158 8.67 -8.23 8.57
CA CYS A 158 7.34 -8.13 7.95
C CYS A 158 6.48 -9.36 8.30
N LYS A 159 5.24 -9.11 8.71
CA LYS A 159 4.32 -10.18 9.12
C LYS A 159 3.44 -10.71 7.99
N ASN A 160 3.02 -9.83 7.08
CA ASN A 160 2.14 -10.13 5.97
C ASN A 160 2.21 -9.01 4.90
N PRO A 161 1.63 -9.24 3.70
CA PRO A 161 1.60 -8.29 2.58
C PRO A 161 0.90 -6.95 2.87
N MET A 162 0.24 -6.81 4.02
CA MET A 162 -0.46 -5.62 4.48
C MET A 162 0.31 -4.83 5.56
N ASP A 163 1.46 -5.32 6.02
CA ASP A 163 2.29 -4.72 7.07
C ASP A 163 3.09 -3.51 6.55
N MET A 164 2.39 -2.44 6.13
CA MET A 164 3.02 -1.32 5.43
C MET A 164 4.11 -0.62 6.24
N LYS A 165 4.04 -0.65 7.57
CA LYS A 165 5.09 -0.07 8.42
C LYS A 165 6.42 -0.79 8.17
N ARG A 166 6.41 -2.13 8.17
CA ARG A 166 7.61 -2.95 7.96
C ARG A 166 7.96 -3.08 6.49
N ILE A 167 6.97 -3.12 5.59
CA ILE A 167 7.20 -3.10 4.14
C ILE A 167 7.93 -1.83 3.72
N ARG A 168 7.58 -0.63 4.23
CA ARG A 168 8.33 0.60 3.90
C ARG A 168 9.79 0.53 4.35
N LEU A 169 10.06 -0.09 5.51
CA LEU A 169 11.42 -0.34 5.98
C LEU A 169 12.15 -1.32 5.06
N ALA A 170 11.50 -2.43 4.68
CA ALA A 170 12.07 -3.41 3.77
C ALA A 170 12.38 -2.81 2.39
N LEU A 171 11.47 -2.03 1.83
CA LEU A 171 11.65 -1.36 0.54
C LEU A 171 12.82 -0.37 0.58
N GLN A 172 12.94 0.41 1.64
CA GLN A 172 14.09 1.30 1.76
C GLN A 172 15.41 0.53 1.96
N GLY A 173 15.36 -0.62 2.66
CA GLY A 173 16.49 -1.55 2.77
C GLY A 173 16.88 -2.17 1.43
N TYR A 174 15.92 -2.44 0.54
CA TYR A 174 16.19 -2.84 -0.84
C TYR A 174 16.95 -1.75 -1.61
N ASN A 175 16.50 -0.49 -1.50
CA ASN A 175 17.08 0.63 -2.24
C ASN A 175 18.47 1.08 -1.75
N TYR A 176 18.73 1.04 -0.44
CA TYR A 176 19.99 1.51 0.15
C TYR A 176 20.95 0.37 0.57
N GLY A 177 20.51 -0.89 0.46
CA GLY A 177 21.13 -1.99 1.19
C GLY A 177 20.84 -1.92 2.69
N ASN A 178 21.30 -2.93 3.45
CA ASN A 178 20.97 -3.18 4.87
C ASN A 178 21.41 -2.08 5.88
N GLY A 179 21.75 -0.86 5.44
CA GLY A 179 22.28 0.22 6.27
C GLY A 179 21.23 1.01 7.07
N ILE A 180 19.95 0.96 6.71
CA ILE A 180 18.92 1.85 7.30
C ILE A 180 18.31 1.35 8.62
N ALA A 181 18.56 0.09 9.01
CA ALA A 181 17.88 -0.56 10.12
C ALA A 181 18.25 -0.03 11.53
N ARG A 182 19.02 1.07 11.66
CA ARG A 182 19.72 1.34 12.93
C ARG A 182 18.92 2.00 14.05
N ASP A 183 17.88 2.82 13.85
CA ASP A 183 17.26 3.53 14.98
C ASP A 183 15.74 3.80 14.84
N GLY A 184 14.91 2.76 14.80
CA GLY A 184 13.45 2.90 15.07
C GLY A 184 12.47 2.71 13.89
N GLY A 185 12.93 2.23 12.74
CA GLY A 185 12.10 1.89 11.57
C GLY A 185 12.15 2.94 10.45
N TYR A 186 11.26 2.86 9.46
CA TYR A 186 11.27 3.79 8.32
C TYR A 186 10.62 5.13 8.65
N THR A 187 11.29 6.23 8.32
CA THR A 187 10.69 7.58 8.21
C THR A 187 11.27 8.31 6.99
N VAL A 188 10.53 9.28 6.43
CA VAL A 188 11.06 10.09 5.32
C VAL A 188 12.34 10.84 5.75
N LYS A 189 12.38 11.28 7.01
CA LYS A 189 13.52 12.02 7.56
C LYS A 189 14.76 11.14 7.65
N ASN A 190 14.67 9.95 8.26
CA ASN A 190 15.84 9.10 8.39
C ASN A 190 16.34 8.55 7.04
N ALA A 191 15.44 8.33 6.07
CA ALA A 191 15.83 7.98 4.72
C ALA A 191 16.62 9.12 4.05
N SER A 192 16.15 10.37 4.17
CA SER A 192 16.90 11.52 3.65
C SER A 192 18.24 11.69 4.36
N ASP A 193 18.27 11.67 5.70
CA ASP A 193 19.49 11.86 6.48
C ASP A 193 20.54 10.79 6.14
N PHE A 194 20.11 9.52 6.00
CA PHE A 194 20.99 8.42 5.61
C PHE A 194 21.55 8.59 4.19
N SER A 195 20.70 8.95 3.22
CA SER A 195 21.12 9.25 1.85
C SER A 195 22.15 10.38 1.80
N ASP A 196 21.90 11.49 2.51
CA ASP A 196 22.80 12.64 2.56
C ASP A 196 24.15 12.29 3.21
N MET A 197 24.12 11.49 4.29
CA MET A 197 25.33 11.00 4.95
C MET A 197 26.16 10.09 4.04
N GLN A 198 25.52 9.15 3.34
CA GLN A 198 26.21 8.22 2.45
C GLN A 198 26.77 8.93 1.22
N ALA A 199 25.99 9.84 0.61
CA ALA A 199 26.46 10.66 -0.50
C ALA A 199 27.71 11.46 -0.10
N LYS A 200 27.68 12.10 1.08
CA LYS A 200 28.83 12.84 1.62
C LYS A 200 30.04 11.92 1.88
N LYS A 201 29.81 10.75 2.50
CA LYS A 201 30.87 9.78 2.85
C LYS A 201 31.64 9.28 1.63
N HIS A 202 30.94 9.08 0.52
CA HIS A 202 31.53 8.54 -0.71
C HIS A 202 31.87 9.63 -1.75
N GLY A 203 31.60 10.91 -1.46
CA GLY A 203 31.80 12.01 -2.40
C GLY A 203 30.85 11.99 -3.60
N TRP A 204 29.67 11.37 -3.45
CA TRP A 204 28.68 11.24 -4.50
C TRP A 204 27.67 12.39 -4.48
N LYS A 205 27.03 12.67 -5.63
CA LYS A 205 25.98 13.70 -5.74
C LYS A 205 24.67 13.29 -5.05
N SER A 206 24.39 12.00 -4.97
CA SER A 206 23.23 11.41 -4.32
C SER A 206 23.51 9.96 -3.96
N TYR A 207 22.72 9.38 -3.04
CA TYR A 207 22.79 7.97 -2.67
C TYR A 207 21.38 7.38 -2.65
N GLY A 208 21.08 6.51 -3.61
CA GLY A 208 19.77 5.90 -3.83
C GLY A 208 18.61 6.89 -3.97
N ASP A 209 17.39 6.42 -3.72
CA ASP A 209 16.14 7.16 -3.87
C ASP A 209 15.47 7.40 -2.49
N LYS A 210 15.38 8.68 -2.09
CA LYS A 210 14.86 9.10 -0.77
C LYS A 210 13.39 8.73 -0.55
N PRO A 211 12.46 9.03 -1.47
CA PRO A 211 11.07 8.59 -1.41
C PRO A 211 10.79 7.18 -1.97
N TYR A 212 11.78 6.29 -2.06
CA TYR A 212 11.65 4.99 -2.75
C TYR A 212 10.41 4.16 -2.35
N PRO A 213 10.05 4.00 -1.05
CA PRO A 213 8.82 3.30 -0.69
C PRO A 213 7.55 3.94 -1.25
N ALA A 214 7.46 5.27 -1.33
CA ALA A 214 6.30 5.93 -1.93
C ALA A 214 6.23 5.67 -3.44
N HIS A 215 7.37 5.62 -4.10
CA HIS A 215 7.48 5.33 -5.53
C HIS A 215 7.13 3.88 -5.87
N VAL A 216 7.52 2.90 -5.05
CA VAL A 216 7.12 1.50 -5.25
C VAL A 216 5.63 1.31 -4.93
N LEU A 217 5.17 1.80 -3.77
CA LEU A 217 3.83 1.50 -3.26
C LEU A 217 2.69 2.10 -4.10
N ARG A 218 2.98 3.04 -5.03
CA ARG A 218 1.98 3.50 -6.01
C ARG A 218 1.49 2.39 -6.95
N TYR A 219 2.31 1.35 -7.16
CA TYR A 219 2.03 0.20 -8.01
C TYR A 219 1.55 -1.03 -7.25
N TYR A 220 1.57 -0.99 -5.93
CA TYR A 220 1.23 -2.13 -5.10
C TYR A 220 -0.27 -2.11 -4.78
N PRO A 221 -1.04 -3.19 -5.03
CA PRO A 221 -2.47 -3.23 -4.75
C PRO A 221 -2.82 -2.91 -3.29
N TYR A 222 -1.95 -3.34 -2.37
CA TYR A 222 -2.06 -3.03 -0.94
C TYR A 222 -1.28 -1.77 -0.53
N GLY A 223 -0.53 -1.14 -1.44
CA GLY A 223 0.24 0.07 -1.16
C GLY A 223 -0.63 1.29 -0.88
N ASN A 224 -1.88 1.25 -1.35
CA ASN A 224 -2.91 2.22 -1.01
C ASN A 224 -3.64 1.93 0.32
N TYR A 225 -3.44 0.73 0.91
CA TYR A 225 -3.80 0.45 2.30
C TYR A 225 -2.76 1.11 3.20
N ASN A 226 -2.93 2.41 3.45
CA ASN A 226 -1.97 3.28 4.14
C ASN A 226 -1.73 2.95 5.63
N TYR A 227 -1.13 1.81 5.96
CA TYR A 227 -0.64 1.52 7.32
C TYR A 227 0.70 2.22 7.63
N GLY A 228 0.73 3.54 7.58
CA GLY A 228 1.92 4.31 8.01
C GLY A 228 2.08 5.70 7.40
N ILE A 229 1.08 6.18 6.67
CA ILE A 229 0.86 7.62 6.44
C ILE A 229 -0.65 7.89 6.61
N GLY A 230 -1.24 7.48 7.73
CA GLY A 230 -2.64 7.83 8.03
C GLY A 230 -2.80 9.34 8.26
N ASN A 231 -1.81 9.90 8.95
CA ASN A 231 -1.89 11.25 9.50
C ASN A 231 -1.18 12.31 8.61
N GLY A 232 -0.21 11.90 7.80
CA GLY A 232 0.67 12.82 7.07
C GLY A 232 0.27 13.12 5.63
N LYS A 233 -0.56 12.29 4.97
CA LYS A 233 -0.86 12.44 3.53
C LYS A 233 -1.75 13.65 3.27
N ILE A 234 -2.82 13.79 4.05
CA ILE A 234 -3.70 14.96 3.96
C ILE A 234 -2.95 16.24 4.30
N VAL A 235 -2.05 16.18 5.28
CA VAL A 235 -1.19 17.29 5.70
C VAL A 235 -0.18 17.65 4.61
N SER A 236 0.49 16.68 3.98
CA SER A 236 1.49 16.95 2.95
C SER A 236 0.88 17.52 1.68
N VAL A 237 -0.29 17.02 1.27
CA VAL A 237 -1.03 17.55 0.11
C VAL A 237 -1.61 18.94 0.43
N ALA A 238 -2.08 19.18 1.65
CA ALA A 238 -2.52 20.51 2.08
C ALA A 238 -1.36 21.52 2.12
N ALA A 239 -0.18 21.10 2.57
CA ALA A 239 1.01 21.95 2.68
C ALA A 239 1.46 22.48 1.30
N GLN A 240 1.24 21.73 0.23
CA GLN A 240 1.55 22.16 -1.14
C GLN A 240 0.72 23.36 -1.62
N GLN A 241 -0.37 23.72 -0.93
CA GLN A 241 -1.21 24.85 -1.31
C GLN A 241 -0.97 26.10 -0.46
N ILE A 242 0.06 26.12 0.39
CA ILE A 242 0.46 27.33 1.12
C ILE A 242 0.70 28.48 0.12
N GLY A 243 0.10 29.62 0.38
CA GLY A 243 0.12 30.79 -0.49
C GLY A 243 -1.05 30.88 -1.47
N ASN A 244 -1.88 29.84 -1.61
CA ASN A 244 -3.09 29.90 -2.44
C ASN A 244 -4.10 30.91 -1.86
N LYS A 245 -4.46 31.93 -2.65
CA LYS A 245 -5.36 33.03 -2.28
C LYS A 245 -6.75 32.87 -2.93
N GLY A 246 -7.80 33.33 -2.25
CA GLY A 246 -9.17 33.37 -2.77
C GLY A 246 -9.90 32.03 -2.84
N GLY A 247 -9.18 30.91 -2.71
CA GLY A 247 -9.77 29.58 -2.51
C GLY A 247 -10.66 29.06 -3.64
N LYS A 248 -10.63 29.68 -4.84
CA LYS A 248 -11.53 29.37 -5.97
C LYS A 248 -11.68 27.89 -6.21
N LYS A 249 -10.54 27.20 -6.30
CA LYS A 249 -10.44 25.75 -6.43
C LYS A 249 -11.33 24.96 -5.45
N PHE A 250 -11.39 25.37 -4.19
CA PHE A 250 -12.04 24.60 -3.13
C PHE A 250 -13.54 24.85 -3.07
N TRP A 251 -13.98 26.12 -3.09
CA TRP A 251 -15.40 26.43 -3.03
C TRP A 251 -16.12 26.13 -4.35
N SER A 252 -15.47 26.33 -5.51
CA SER A 252 -16.10 26.04 -6.80
C SER A 252 -16.31 24.53 -6.98
N TRP A 253 -15.34 23.73 -6.54
CA TRP A 253 -15.48 22.28 -6.51
C TRP A 253 -16.62 21.77 -5.64
N TYR A 254 -16.80 22.42 -4.48
CA TYR A 254 -17.87 22.03 -3.59
C TYR A 254 -19.25 22.27 -4.24
N GLY A 255 -19.33 23.24 -5.16
CA GLY A 255 -20.52 23.58 -5.94
C GLY A 255 -20.95 25.04 -5.84
N PHE A 256 -20.14 25.92 -5.24
CA PHE A 256 -20.47 27.34 -5.13
C PHE A 256 -20.09 28.11 -6.40
N HIS A 257 -20.98 28.98 -6.85
CA HIS A 257 -20.80 29.78 -8.07
C HIS A 257 -20.15 31.15 -7.79
N SER A 258 -19.98 31.53 -6.53
CA SER A 258 -19.34 32.76 -6.06
C SER A 258 -18.49 32.50 -4.81
N ARG A 259 -17.64 33.46 -4.42
CA ARG A 259 -16.73 33.32 -3.29
C ARG A 259 -17.51 33.15 -1.99
N VAL A 260 -17.19 32.09 -1.24
CA VAL A 260 -17.68 31.82 0.13
C VAL A 260 -16.50 31.56 1.07
N GLU A 261 -16.75 31.58 2.38
CA GLU A 261 -15.76 31.10 3.35
C GLU A 261 -15.41 29.63 3.07
N TRP A 262 -14.14 29.33 2.89
CA TRP A 262 -13.71 28.09 2.24
C TRP A 262 -12.83 27.18 3.11
N CYS A 263 -12.76 27.41 4.42
CA CYS A 263 -11.99 26.58 5.36
C CYS A 263 -12.47 25.11 5.39
N ALA A 264 -13.79 24.88 5.47
CA ALA A 264 -14.36 23.53 5.45
C ALA A 264 -14.29 22.90 4.04
N CYS A 265 -14.51 23.68 2.99
CA CYS A 265 -14.31 23.25 1.60
C CYS A 265 -12.86 22.78 1.36
N PHE A 266 -11.88 23.48 1.93
CA PHE A 266 -10.47 23.12 1.88
C PHE A 266 -10.20 21.75 2.50
N VAL A 267 -10.66 21.51 3.73
CA VAL A 267 -10.50 20.21 4.41
C VAL A 267 -11.24 19.09 3.66
N SER A 268 -12.46 19.35 3.19
CA SER A 268 -13.25 18.41 2.39
C SER A 268 -12.57 18.04 1.06
N TRP A 269 -11.99 19.02 0.37
CA TRP A 269 -11.29 18.79 -0.90
C TRP A 269 -10.17 17.76 -0.72
N TYR A 270 -9.29 17.92 0.27
CA TYR A 270 -8.22 16.94 0.48
C TYR A 270 -8.69 15.62 1.04
N SER A 271 -9.78 15.63 1.82
CA SER A 271 -10.43 14.39 2.24
C SER A 271 -10.85 13.56 1.02
N VAL A 272 -11.32 14.19 -0.06
CA VAL A 272 -11.58 13.50 -1.33
C VAL A 272 -10.29 13.08 -2.03
N GLN A 273 -9.30 13.98 -2.17
CA GLN A 273 -8.02 13.63 -2.81
C GLN A 273 -7.30 12.46 -2.12
N CYS A 274 -7.52 12.29 -0.82
CA CYS A 274 -6.97 11.19 -0.03
C CYS A 274 -7.87 9.94 0.01
N GLY A 275 -9.08 9.99 -0.57
CA GLY A 275 -10.05 8.88 -0.53
C GLY A 275 -10.81 8.72 0.80
N TYR A 276 -10.63 9.65 1.73
CA TYR A 276 -11.14 9.56 3.10
C TYR A 276 -12.66 9.77 3.22
N ILE A 277 -13.28 10.42 2.25
CA ILE A 277 -14.74 10.55 2.22
C ILE A 277 -15.39 9.22 1.83
N LYS A 278 -14.90 8.56 0.77
CA LYS A 278 -15.40 7.24 0.35
C LYS A 278 -15.16 6.19 1.43
N ALA A 279 -14.04 6.28 2.14
CA ALA A 279 -13.72 5.40 3.27
C ALA A 279 -14.52 5.72 4.55
N GLY A 280 -15.34 6.76 4.57
CA GLY A 280 -16.09 7.18 5.76
C GLY A 280 -15.22 7.64 6.92
N ILE A 281 -13.97 8.06 6.65
CA ILE A 281 -13.00 8.51 7.65
C ILE A 281 -13.17 10.00 7.95
N MET A 282 -13.49 10.80 6.94
CA MET A 282 -13.72 12.23 7.05
C MET A 282 -15.01 12.63 6.31
N PRO A 283 -15.73 13.68 6.75
CA PRO A 283 -16.98 14.11 6.11
C PRO A 283 -16.73 14.97 4.87
N LYS A 284 -17.69 14.96 3.92
CA LYS A 284 -17.84 16.02 2.91
C LYS A 284 -18.74 17.11 3.49
N SER A 285 -18.17 18.26 3.83
CA SER A 285 -18.91 19.40 4.37
C SER A 285 -18.31 20.74 3.94
N ALA A 286 -19.17 21.71 3.63
CA ALA A 286 -18.80 23.11 3.46
C ALA A 286 -19.00 23.95 4.73
N GLY A 287 -19.62 23.36 5.76
CA GLY A 287 -19.83 23.99 7.06
C GLY A 287 -18.98 23.35 8.16
N VAL A 288 -18.45 24.19 9.06
CA VAL A 288 -17.67 23.76 10.22
C VAL A 288 -18.51 22.85 11.13
N GLY A 289 -19.74 23.26 11.44
CA GLY A 289 -20.67 22.48 12.29
C GLY A 289 -20.95 21.07 11.77
N GLY A 290 -21.11 20.90 10.45
CA GLY A 290 -21.32 19.57 9.85
C GLY A 290 -20.15 18.61 10.08
N MET A 291 -18.91 19.11 10.06
CA MET A 291 -17.73 18.30 10.36
C MET A 291 -17.67 17.92 11.84
N ILE A 292 -18.00 18.85 12.73
CA ILE A 292 -18.02 18.61 14.17
C ILE A 292 -19.04 17.55 14.53
N SER A 293 -20.27 17.66 13.99
CA SER A 293 -21.32 16.67 14.19
C SER A 293 -20.89 15.28 13.73
N PHE A 294 -20.20 15.17 12.59
CA PHE A 294 -19.64 13.90 12.12
C PHE A 294 -18.70 13.25 13.16
N TYR A 295 -17.71 13.99 13.65
CA TYR A 295 -16.73 13.44 14.61
C TYR A 295 -17.36 13.14 15.97
N LYS A 296 -18.28 13.99 16.45
CA LYS A 296 -19.02 13.73 17.69
C LYS A 296 -19.86 12.45 17.57
N ASN A 297 -20.62 12.29 16.49
CA ASN A 297 -21.48 11.11 16.26
C ASN A 297 -20.66 9.81 16.12
N LYS A 298 -19.42 9.90 15.65
CA LYS A 298 -18.51 8.74 15.54
C LYS A 298 -17.68 8.47 16.80
N HIS A 299 -17.91 9.19 17.90
CA HIS A 299 -17.07 9.14 19.11
C HIS A 299 -15.58 9.38 18.79
N GLN A 300 -15.31 10.30 17.88
CA GLN A 300 -14.00 10.69 17.38
C GLN A 300 -13.71 12.16 17.72
N TRP A 301 -14.34 12.68 18.76
CA TRP A 301 -14.19 14.07 19.21
C TRP A 301 -13.29 14.15 20.44
N GLN A 302 -12.40 15.14 20.48
CA GLN A 302 -11.62 15.50 21.65
C GLN A 302 -11.72 16.98 21.98
N THR A 303 -11.53 17.29 23.26
CA THR A 303 -11.60 18.67 23.78
C THR A 303 -10.29 19.43 23.49
N ARG A 304 -10.32 20.75 23.70
CA ARG A 304 -9.18 21.64 23.45
C ARG A 304 -7.87 21.28 24.16
N SER A 305 -7.94 20.55 25.28
CA SER A 305 -6.76 20.15 26.09
C SER A 305 -6.08 18.89 25.56
N TYR A 306 -6.67 18.21 24.58
CA TYR A 306 -6.05 17.08 23.91
C TYR A 306 -4.75 17.49 23.22
N LYS A 307 -3.76 16.58 23.21
CA LYS A 307 -2.51 16.75 22.48
C LYS A 307 -2.67 16.15 21.08
N PRO A 308 -2.88 16.97 20.04
CA PRO A 308 -3.23 16.46 18.72
C PRO A 308 -2.04 15.82 18.00
N SER A 309 -2.36 14.92 17.10
CA SER A 309 -1.43 14.32 16.14
C SER A 309 -1.60 14.97 14.77
N ALA A 310 -0.60 14.84 13.89
CA ALA A 310 -0.74 15.24 12.50
C ALA A 310 -2.01 14.61 11.88
N GLY A 311 -2.68 15.30 10.96
CA GLY A 311 -3.90 14.79 10.31
C GLY A 311 -5.18 14.97 11.12
N ASP A 312 -5.11 15.20 12.43
CA ASP A 312 -6.30 15.59 13.19
C ASP A 312 -6.90 16.88 12.61
N VAL A 313 -8.22 17.01 12.72
CA VAL A 313 -8.93 18.21 12.29
C VAL A 313 -9.11 19.11 13.50
N ILE A 314 -8.61 20.33 13.44
CA ILE A 314 -8.72 21.31 14.52
C ILE A 314 -9.84 22.29 14.22
N PHE A 315 -10.64 22.60 15.24
CA PHE A 315 -11.77 23.50 15.17
C PHE A 315 -11.56 24.68 16.11
N PHE A 316 -11.95 25.87 15.68
CA PHE A 316 -11.79 27.10 16.44
C PHE A 316 -13.12 27.79 16.68
N ASP A 317 -13.22 28.42 17.84
CA ASP A 317 -14.29 29.29 18.29
C ASP A 317 -13.58 30.55 18.80
N TRP A 318 -13.45 31.54 17.92
CA TRP A 318 -12.65 32.74 18.18
C TRP A 318 -13.36 33.66 19.18
N GLY A 319 -14.70 33.70 19.14
CA GLY A 319 -15.54 34.49 20.04
C GLY A 319 -15.73 33.86 21.41
N GLY A 320 -15.56 32.54 21.53
CA GLY A 320 -15.84 31.79 22.75
C GLY A 320 -17.34 31.69 23.06
N ASP A 321 -18.20 31.88 22.05
CA ASP A 321 -19.66 31.87 22.20
C ASP A 321 -20.27 30.47 22.07
N GLY A 322 -19.43 29.45 21.85
CA GLY A 322 -19.83 28.07 21.67
C GLY A 322 -20.18 27.72 20.22
N SER A 323 -20.06 28.67 19.28
CA SER A 323 -20.29 28.51 17.85
C SER A 323 -18.95 28.47 17.07
N PRO A 324 -18.54 27.31 16.54
CA PRO A 324 -17.24 27.18 15.88
C PRO A 324 -17.15 27.92 14.53
N ASP A 325 -16.16 28.79 14.40
CA ASP A 325 -15.95 29.69 13.27
C ASP A 325 -15.06 29.11 12.16
N HIS A 326 -14.09 28.27 12.55
CA HIS A 326 -13.01 27.90 11.64
C HIS A 326 -12.55 26.45 11.82
N VAL A 327 -11.97 25.90 10.76
CA VAL A 327 -11.43 24.54 10.72
C VAL A 327 -10.11 24.50 9.96
N GLY A 328 -9.16 23.71 10.47
CA GLY A 328 -7.87 23.47 9.85
C GLY A 328 -7.40 22.02 10.00
N LEU A 329 -6.23 21.73 9.42
CA LEU A 329 -5.55 20.45 9.58
C LEU A 329 -4.36 20.61 10.52
N VAL A 330 -4.21 19.70 11.48
CA VAL A 330 -3.03 19.65 12.33
C VAL A 330 -1.84 19.13 11.50
N GLU A 331 -0.79 19.94 11.37
CA GLU A 331 0.45 19.55 10.70
C GLU A 331 1.36 18.75 11.64
N LYS A 332 1.52 19.25 12.88
CA LYS A 332 2.30 18.61 13.95
C LYS A 332 1.96 19.24 15.31
N CYS A 333 2.38 18.58 16.38
CA CYS A 333 2.32 19.10 17.74
C CYS A 333 3.62 18.74 18.48
N ASP A 334 4.22 19.69 19.18
CA ASP A 334 5.42 19.45 20.02
C ASP A 334 5.09 19.21 21.49
N GLY A 335 3.80 19.10 21.82
CA GLY A 335 3.28 18.92 23.17
C GLY A 335 2.94 20.22 23.91
N ARG A 336 3.39 21.38 23.40
CA ARG A 336 3.04 22.72 23.90
C ARG A 336 2.34 23.57 22.85
N THR A 337 2.76 23.43 21.60
CA THR A 337 2.29 24.18 20.45
C THR A 337 1.74 23.22 19.40
N VAL A 338 0.53 23.49 18.93
CA VAL A 338 -0.04 22.87 17.74
C VAL A 338 0.27 23.73 16.53
N TYR A 339 0.79 23.12 15.47
CA TYR A 339 1.06 23.73 14.18
C TYR A 339 0.02 23.23 13.18
N THR A 340 -0.52 24.12 12.37
CA THR A 340 -1.68 23.84 11.51
C THR A 340 -1.45 24.32 10.09
N ILE A 341 -2.19 23.72 9.15
CA ILE A 341 -2.37 24.21 7.78
C ILE A 341 -3.84 24.58 7.63
N GLU A 342 -4.08 25.87 7.40
CA GLU A 342 -5.42 26.45 7.38
C GLU A 342 -5.69 27.11 6.04
N GLY A 343 -6.75 26.67 5.37
CA GLY A 343 -7.34 27.39 4.25
C GLY A 343 -8.15 28.58 4.76
N ASN A 344 -8.31 29.61 3.94
CA ASN A 344 -9.12 30.78 4.24
C ASN A 344 -8.67 31.57 5.50
N SER A 345 -7.40 31.45 5.87
CA SER A 345 -6.81 32.29 6.91
C SER A 345 -6.43 33.62 6.25
N SER A 346 -7.19 34.67 6.53
CA SER A 346 -7.19 35.95 5.77
C SER A 346 -7.19 35.69 4.24
N ASP A 347 -8.17 34.91 3.79
CA ASP A 347 -8.38 34.51 2.39
C ASP A 347 -7.17 33.82 1.72
N THR A 348 -6.28 33.19 2.50
CA THR A 348 -5.09 32.48 2.00
C THR A 348 -4.89 31.16 2.74
N CYS A 349 -4.36 30.15 2.06
CA CYS A 349 -3.86 28.94 2.71
C CYS A 349 -2.49 29.22 3.36
N ARG A 350 -2.35 29.05 4.68
CA ARG A 350 -1.10 29.34 5.38
C ARG A 350 -0.88 28.43 6.59
N ARG A 351 0.35 28.43 7.09
CA ARG A 351 0.67 27.82 8.39
C ARG A 351 0.30 28.76 9.53
N ARG A 352 -0.24 28.19 10.61
CA ARG A 352 -0.50 28.89 11.87
C ARG A 352 -0.01 28.03 13.03
N SER A 353 0.03 28.62 14.21
CA SER A 353 0.42 27.91 15.43
C SER A 353 -0.34 28.46 16.63
N TYR A 354 -0.72 27.58 17.55
CA TYR A 354 -1.49 27.92 18.74
C TYR A 354 -0.97 27.13 19.93
N PRO A 355 -1.10 27.64 21.16
CA PRO A 355 -0.85 26.84 22.36
C PRO A 355 -1.88 25.71 22.45
N VAL A 356 -1.42 24.50 22.83
CA VAL A 356 -2.30 23.40 23.20
C VAL A 356 -3.17 23.85 24.37
N GLY A 357 -4.49 23.59 24.30
CA GLY A 357 -5.44 24.10 25.30
C GLY A 357 -5.83 25.57 25.14
N GLY A 358 -5.37 26.27 24.08
CA GLY A 358 -5.71 27.66 23.82
C GLY A 358 -7.22 27.92 23.84
N ARG A 359 -7.62 29.10 24.36
CA ARG A 359 -9.05 29.46 24.54
C ARG A 359 -9.83 29.50 23.23
N GLN A 360 -9.14 29.85 22.15
CA GLN A 360 -9.66 29.90 20.80
C GLN A 360 -9.90 28.53 20.15
N ILE A 361 -9.33 27.45 20.72
CA ILE A 361 -9.51 26.10 20.21
C ILE A 361 -10.81 25.56 20.80
N TYR A 362 -11.74 25.19 19.91
CA TYR A 362 -13.00 24.57 20.30
C TYR A 362 -12.81 23.08 20.59
N GLY A 363 -12.05 22.38 19.73
CA GLY A 363 -11.73 20.97 19.90
C GLY A 363 -11.13 20.34 18.65
N TYR A 364 -11.07 19.01 18.66
CA TYR A 364 -10.44 18.23 17.61
C TYR A 364 -11.35 17.09 17.15
N GLY A 365 -11.42 16.90 15.83
CA GLY A 365 -11.85 15.64 15.22
C GLY A 365 -10.64 14.74 15.01
N ILE A 366 -10.76 13.46 15.38
CA ILE A 366 -9.72 12.44 15.23
C ILE A 366 -10.17 11.42 14.18
N PRO A 367 -9.85 11.64 12.90
CA PRO A 367 -10.19 10.69 11.88
C PRO A 367 -9.46 9.37 12.13
N LYS A 368 -10.22 8.27 12.16
CA LYS A 368 -9.63 6.92 12.26
C LYS A 368 -9.07 6.50 10.91
N TYR A 369 -7.85 6.94 10.64
CA TYR A 369 -7.12 6.54 9.43
C TYR A 369 -6.78 5.04 9.42
N ASP A 370 -6.82 4.38 10.59
CA ASP A 370 -6.69 2.94 10.74
C ASP A 370 -8.04 2.23 10.66
N TRP A 371 -8.15 1.22 9.80
CA TRP A 371 -9.35 0.39 9.63
C TRP A 371 -9.57 -0.64 10.77
N ALA A 372 -8.71 -0.64 11.78
CA ALA A 372 -8.73 -1.63 12.88
C ALA A 372 -9.94 -1.52 13.84
N ILE A 373 -10.86 -0.56 13.65
CA ILE A 373 -11.96 -0.30 14.62
C ILE A 373 -13.36 -0.61 14.05
N ILE A 374 -13.48 -1.47 13.03
CA ILE A 374 -14.79 -1.93 12.50
C ILE A 374 -15.08 -3.41 12.81
N CYS A 375 -14.30 -4.07 13.67
CA CYS A 375 -14.65 -5.40 14.17
C CYS A 375 -14.54 -5.43 15.71
N PRO A 376 -15.65 -5.39 16.47
CA PRO A 376 -15.60 -5.73 17.88
C PRO A 376 -15.32 -7.23 18.00
N ILE A 377 -14.09 -7.58 18.36
CA ILE A 377 -13.70 -8.95 18.70
C ILE A 377 -14.44 -9.33 19.99
N TYR A 378 -15.46 -10.19 19.88
CA TYR A 378 -15.98 -10.92 21.03
C TYR A 378 -15.25 -12.26 21.14
N MET A 379 -14.45 -12.40 22.19
CA MET A 379 -13.76 -13.64 22.52
C MET A 379 -14.69 -14.48 23.41
N VAL A 380 -15.24 -15.59 22.91
CA VAL A 380 -15.97 -16.56 23.74
C VAL A 380 -15.08 -17.79 23.94
N LEU A 381 -14.68 -18.04 25.19
CA LEU A 381 -13.95 -19.26 25.58
C LEU A 381 -14.94 -20.42 25.72
N VAL A 382 -14.85 -21.40 24.82
CA VAL A 382 -15.57 -22.68 24.98
C VAL A 382 -14.58 -23.71 25.55
N LYS A 383 -14.83 -24.16 26.78
CA LYS A 383 -14.15 -25.33 27.35
C LYS A 383 -14.72 -26.59 26.69
N ASN A 384 -13.87 -27.43 26.11
CA ASN A 384 -14.25 -28.82 25.89
C ASN A 384 -13.10 -29.80 26.16
N ALA A 385 -13.49 -30.96 26.69
CA ALA A 385 -12.66 -31.89 27.43
C ALA A 385 -11.83 -32.82 26.52
N THR A 386 -10.82 -32.29 25.83
CA THR A 386 -9.67 -33.08 25.36
C THR A 386 -8.56 -32.10 24.95
N LYS A 387 -7.34 -32.37 25.41
CA LYS A 387 -6.17 -31.47 25.42
C LYS A 387 -5.72 -30.94 24.05
N TYR A 388 -6.35 -29.92 23.46
CA TYR A 388 -5.69 -28.99 22.52
C TYR A 388 -6.41 -27.63 22.52
N TRP A 389 -5.67 -26.53 22.70
CA TRP A 389 -6.19 -25.18 22.50
C TRP A 389 -6.22 -24.90 20.99
N VAL A 390 -7.38 -25.05 20.36
CA VAL A 390 -7.58 -24.62 18.96
C VAL A 390 -8.09 -23.18 18.98
N CYS A 391 -7.29 -22.24 18.50
CA CYS A 391 -7.73 -20.87 18.25
C CYS A 391 -8.56 -20.88 16.96
N MET A 392 -9.86 -21.11 17.04
CA MET A 392 -10.77 -20.92 15.90
C MET A 392 -11.23 -19.47 15.88
N VAL A 393 -10.70 -18.70 14.93
CA VAL A 393 -11.28 -17.41 14.53
C VAL A 393 -12.48 -17.73 13.63
N TYR A 394 -13.69 -17.63 14.17
CA TYR A 394 -14.90 -17.70 13.36
C TYR A 394 -15.08 -16.38 12.61
N TYR A 395 -15.00 -16.44 11.29
CA TYR A 395 -15.54 -15.40 10.42
C TYR A 395 -17.02 -15.75 10.17
N HIS A 396 -17.92 -14.92 10.68
CA HIS A 396 -19.26 -14.81 10.10
C HIS A 396 -19.36 -13.41 9.50
N CYS A 397 -19.32 -13.37 8.17
CA CYS A 397 -20.03 -12.40 7.35
C CYS A 397 -20.93 -13.22 6.42
#